data_AF-A0A6J5DJ73-F1
#
_entry.id   AF-A0A6J5DJ73-F1
#
_cell.length_a   1.000
_cell.length_b   1.000
_cell.length_c   1.000
_cell.angle_alpha   90.00
_cell.angle_beta   90.00
_cell.angle_gamma   90.00
#
_symmetry.space_group_name_H-M   'P 1'
#
loop_
_entity.id
_entity.type
_entity.pdbx_description
1 polymer ?
#
loop_
_entity_poly.entity_id
_entity_poly.type
_entity_poly.pdbx_seq_one_letter_code
_entity_poly.pdbx_strand_id
1 'polypeptide(L)' 'MKVTMIPVTPFQQNSSLLVCAVTGRAVVVDPGGDLDIIQRDIWPLGDDVTLVPGHGPTSTFGNERRTHPYVADGVRA' A
#
# COMPACT_ATOMS: atom_id res chain seq x y z
N MET A 1 2.42 8.03 16.31
CA MET A 1 1.92 7.11 15.27
C MET A 1 0.80 7.83 14.53
N LYS A 2 0.84 7.86 13.20
CA LYS A 2 -0.24 8.41 12.36
C LYS A 2 -0.94 7.25 11.67
N VAL A 3 -2.28 7.24 11.70
CA VAL A 3 -3.10 6.26 10.99
C VAL A 3 -3.95 7.02 9.99
N THR A 4 -4.06 6.52 8.77
CA THR A 4 -4.89 7.07 7.71
C THR A 4 -5.72 5.95 7.11
N MET A 5 -7.04 6.09 7.16
CA MET A 5 -7.96 5.14 6.54
C MET A 5 -8.11 5.53 5.08
N ILE A 6 -7.87 4.58 4.19
CA ILE A 6 -8.03 4.71 2.75
C ILE A 6 -9.22 3.81 2.38
N PRO A 7 -10.41 4.39 2.17
CA PRO A 7 -11.54 3.62 1.68
C PRO A 7 -11.22 3.17 0.25
N VAL A 8 -11.30 1.86 0.02
CA VAL A 8 -11.04 1.23 -1.27
C VAL A 8 -12.20 0.36 -1.68
N THR A 9 -12.30 0.12 -2.98
CA THR A 9 -13.35 -0.64 -3.67
C THR A 9 -14.74 0.00 -3.57
N PRO A 10 -15.70 -0.41 -4.42
CA PRO A 10 -17.10 0.03 -4.30
C PRO A 10 -17.78 -0.33 -2.97
N PHE A 11 -17.28 -1.32 -2.24
CA PHE A 11 -17.80 -1.75 -0.95
C PHE A 11 -17.26 -0.93 0.23
N GLN A 12 -16.41 0.06 -0.03
CA GLN A 12 -15.74 0.87 0.99
C GLN A 12 -15.04 0.02 2.05
N GLN A 13 -14.30 -0.98 1.59
CA GLN A 13 -13.41 -1.75 2.45
C GLN A 13 -12.30 -0.85 2.97
N ASN A 14 -11.94 -1.07 4.23
CA ASN A 14 -11.00 -0.22 4.93
C ASN A 14 -9.56 -0.69 4.71
N SER A 15 -8.82 -0.03 3.82
CA SER A 15 -7.35 -0.12 3.82
C SER A 15 -6.78 0.88 4.84
N SER A 16 -5.71 0.52 5.55
CA SER A 16 -5.13 1.38 6.59
C SER A 16 -3.65 1.63 6.33
N LEU A 17 -3.26 2.90 6.24
CA LEU A 17 -1.87 3.34 6.19
C LEU A 17 -1.41 3.78 7.58
N LEU A 18 -0.42 3.07 8.14
CA LEU A 18 0.19 3.37 9.42
C LEU A 18 1.58 3.96 9.18
N VAL A 19 1.87 5.12 9.75
CA VAL A 19 3.18 5.78 9.63
C VAL A 19 3.75 6.11 11.02
N CYS A 20 4.99 5.69 11.26
CA CYS A 20 5.75 6.02 12.46
C CYS A 20 6.44 7.38 12.29
N ALA A 21 5.95 8.41 12.97
CA ALA A 21 6.51 9.76 12.89
C ALA A 21 7.97 9.89 13.36
N VAL A 22 8.46 8.96 14.16
CA VAL A 22 9.85 8.98 14.67
C VAL A 22 10.83 8.35 13.69
N THR A 23 10.41 7.26 13.02
CA THR A 23 11.32 6.45 12.17
C THR A 23 11.05 6.58 10.69
N GLY A 24 9.94 7.21 10.29
CA GLY A 24 9.48 7.26 8.90
C GLY A 24 8.91 5.95 8.37
N ARG A 25 9.01 4.83 9.09
CA ARG A 25 8.50 3.52 8.65
C ARG A 25 6.99 3.56 8.44
N ALA A 26 6.55 2.92 7.36
CA ALA A 26 5.15 2.82 7.01
C ALA A 26 4.73 1.38 6.69
N VAL A 27 3.47 1.10 7.02
CA VAL A 27 2.80 -0.19 6.75
C VAL A 27 1.43 0.10 6.16
N VAL A 28 1.08 -0.58 5.07
CA VAL A 28 -0.29 -0.60 4.54
C VAL A 28 -0.92 -1.94 4.90
N VAL A 29 -2.12 -1.88 5.45
CA VAL A 29 -2.91 -3.06 5.82
C VAL A 29 -4.08 -3.18 4.84
N ASP A 30 -4.28 -4.40 4.36
CA ASP A 30 -5.35 -4.84 3.46
C ASP A 30 -5.53 -3.95 2.21
N PRO A 31 -4.50 -3.86 1.34
CA PRO A 31 -4.63 -3.14 0.07
C PRO A 31 -5.48 -3.95 -0.93
N GLY A 32 -6.80 -3.89 -0.79
CA GLY A 32 -7.75 -4.71 -1.56
C GLY A 32 -8.16 -4.18 -2.94
N GLY A 33 -7.94 -2.90 -3.24
CA GLY A 33 -8.36 -2.25 -4.50
C GLY A 33 -7.98 -0.77 -4.58
N ASP A 34 -8.39 -0.08 -5.66
CA ASP A 34 -8.05 1.33 -5.94
C ASP A 34 -6.57 1.63 -5.72
N LEU A 35 -5.74 0.80 -6.37
CA LEU A 35 -4.30 0.77 -6.15
C LEU A 35 -3.65 2.09 -6.53
N ASP A 36 -4.25 2.89 -7.39
CA ASP A 36 -3.83 4.25 -7.72
C ASP A 36 -3.92 5.20 -6.53
N ILE A 37 -4.98 5.11 -5.71
CA ILE A 37 -5.16 5.89 -4.48
C ILE A 37 -4.09 5.50 -3.46
N ILE A 38 -3.90 4.20 -3.25
CA ILE A 38 -2.88 3.67 -2.33
C ILE A 38 -1.49 4.07 -2.82
N GLN A 39 -1.19 3.90 -4.11
CA GLN A 39 0.09 4.24 -4.73
C GLN A 39 0.45 5.70 -4.50
N ARG A 40 -0.48 6.63 -4.76
CA ARG A 40 -0.25 8.06 -4.55
C ARG A 40 0.23 8.37 -3.13
N ASP A 41 -0.36 7.70 -2.14
CA ASP A 41 -0.08 7.98 -0.73
C ASP A 41 1.21 7.31 -0.24
N ILE A 42 1.63 6.19 -0.84
CA ILE A 42 2.85 5.46 -0.43
C ILE A 42 4.08 5.72 -1.30
N TRP A 43 3.93 6.22 -2.53
CA TRP A 43 5.05 6.55 -3.42
C TRP A 43 6.09 7.49 -2.76
N PRO A 44 5.67 8.54 -2.01
CA PRO A 44 6.61 9.42 -1.33
C PRO A 44 7.35 8.76 -0.15
N LEU A 45 6.86 7.60 0.33
CA LEU A 45 7.41 6.88 1.49
C LEU A 45 8.52 5.89 1.09
N GLY A 46 8.66 5.59 -0.19
CA GLY A 46 9.71 4.73 -0.74
C GLY A 46 9.35 3.24 -0.76
N ASP A 47 10.31 2.41 -1.19
CA ASP A 47 10.09 0.99 -1.49
C ASP A 47 9.95 0.08 -0.25
N ASP A 48 10.43 0.54 0.91
CA ASP A 48 10.48 -0.23 2.16
C ASP A 48 9.14 -0.30 2.91
N VAL A 49 8.07 0.27 2.33
CA VAL A 49 6.71 0.19 2.90
C VAL A 49 6.27 -1.26 2.92
N THR A 50 5.94 -1.76 4.11
CA THR A 50 5.46 -3.14 4.27
C THR A 50 3.98 -3.22 3.92
N LEU A 51 3.60 -4.22 3.13
CA LEU A 51 2.21 -4.48 2.76
C LEU A 51 1.73 -5.74 3.47
N VAL A 52 0.74 -5.59 4.34
CA VAL A 52 0.10 -6.68 5.09
C VAL A 52 -1.26 -6.95 4.47
N PRO A 53 -1.43 -7.97 3.62
CA PRO A 53 -2.72 -8.27 3.03
C PRO A 53 -3.69 -8.87 4.06
N GLY A 54 -4.99 -8.79 3.81
CA GLY A 54 -5.98 -9.53 4.61
C GLY A 54 -5.81 -11.05 4.50
N HIS A 55 -5.21 -11.54 3.41
CA HIS A 55 -4.86 -12.96 3.22
C HIS A 55 -3.52 -13.14 2.49
N GLY A 56 -2.85 -14.26 2.78
CA GLY A 56 -1.57 -14.60 2.12
C GLY A 56 -0.36 -13.94 2.79
N PRO A 57 0.83 -14.03 2.17
CA PRO A 57 2.08 -13.56 2.76
C PRO A 57 2.22 -12.03 2.68
N THR A 58 2.90 -11.46 3.68
CA THR A 58 3.34 -10.06 3.69
C THR A 58 4.34 -9.80 2.55
N SER A 59 4.32 -8.58 2.01
CA SER A 59 5.21 -8.12 0.94
C SER A 59 5.74 -6.71 1.23
N THR A 60 6.49 -6.12 0.30
CA THR A 60 6.90 -4.70 0.34
C THR A 60 6.47 -3.98 -0.92
N PHE A 61 6.30 -2.67 -0.84
CA PHE A 61 5.92 -1.87 -2.00
C PHE A 61 6.92 -2.02 -3.15
N GLY A 62 8.23 -2.04 -2.85
CA GLY A 62 9.25 -2.30 -3.86
C GLY A 62 9.18 -3.68 -4.48
N ASN A 63 8.69 -4.71 -3.77
CA ASN A 63 8.46 -6.03 -4.36
C ASN A 63 7.26 -5.99 -5.31
N GLU A 64 6.14 -5.42 -4.87
CA GLU A 64 4.95 -5.28 -5.71
C GLU A 64 5.24 -4.48 -6.99
N ARG A 65 6.03 -3.41 -6.91
CA ARG A 65 6.45 -2.63 -8.09
C ARG A 65 7.29 -3.42 -9.11
N ARG A 66 7.90 -4.51 -8.70
CA ARG A 66 8.70 -5.38 -9.60
C ARG A 66 7.89 -6.54 -10.16
N THR A 67 6.97 -7.09 -9.38
CA THR A 67 6.35 -8.39 -9.70
C THR A 67 4.84 -8.35 -9.87
N HIS A 68 4.16 -7.34 -9.34
CA HIS A 68 2.70 -7.34 -9.28
C HIS A 68 2.08 -6.92 -10.62
N PRO A 69 1.16 -7.71 -11.20
CA PRO A 69 0.64 -7.45 -12.54
C PRO A 69 -0.16 -6.15 -12.69
N TYR A 70 -0.57 -5.53 -11.57
CA TYR A 70 -1.36 -4.30 -11.57
C TYR A 70 -0.62 -3.06 -11.07
N VAL A 71 0.52 -3.22 -10.37
CA VAL A 71 1.27 -2.08 -9.80
C VAL A 71 2.75 -2.10 -10.15
N ALA A 72 3.17 -3.00 -11.05
CA ALA A 72 4.54 -3.01 -11.53
C ALA A 72 4.83 -1.75 -12.36
N ASP A 73 6.08 -1.27 -12.32
CA ASP A 73 6.50 -0.03 -13.00
C ASP A 73 6.23 -0.01 -14.52
N GLY A 74 6.05 -1.19 -15.13
CA GLY A 74 5.71 -1.34 -16.55
C GLY A 74 4.21 -1.32 -16.87
N VAL A 75 3.34 -1.32 -15.85
CA VAL A 75 1.88 -1.29 -16.02
C VAL A 75 1.46 0.15 -16.27
N ARG A 76 1.07 0.47 -17.50
CA ARG A 76 0.46 1.77 -17.82
C ARG A 76 -1.02 1.72 -17.41
N ALA A 77 -1.44 2.69 -16.62
CA ALA A 77 -2.85 3.00 -16.36
C ALA A 77 -3.55 3.51 -17.64
#